data_AF-A0A8C8DIU6-F1
#
_entry.id   AF-A0A8C8DIU6-F1
#
_cell.length_a   1.000
_cell.length_b   1.000
_cell.length_c   1.000
_cell.angle_alpha   90.00
_cell.angle_beta   90.00
_cell.angle_gamma   90.00
#
_symmetry.space_group_name_H-M   'P 1'
#
loop_
_entity.id
_entity.type
_entity.pdbx_description
1 polymer ?
#
loop_
_entity_poly.entity_id
_entity_poly.type
_entity_poly.pdbx_seq_one_letter_code
_entity_poly.pdbx_strand_id
1 'polypeptide(L)'
;MKFRVLELFSSRLFRNTMEAIPANSLSDVRAAALKACVIGIDEGQFFPDTVEFSEEMANLGKTVIVAALDATFQRKPFGNILSLVPLAESVVKLHAVCMQCYREAAYTKRIGVEKEVEVIGGADKYQAVCRTCYGGQEDKENTRRTPIRAGKEVEASLPRKVFSHLHL
;
A
#
# COMPACT_ATOMS: atom_id res chain seq x y z
N MET A 1 13.99 -3.52 -13.97
CA MET A 1 13.33 -4.10 -12.78
C MET A 1 12.27 -5.07 -13.30
N LYS A 2 11.59 -5.87 -12.49
CA LYS A 2 10.51 -6.75 -12.97
C LYS A 2 9.34 -6.60 -11.99
N PHE A 3 8.49 -5.62 -12.24
CA PHE A 3 7.31 -5.35 -11.43
C PHE A 3 6.19 -6.32 -11.82
N ARG A 4 5.46 -6.86 -10.85
CA ARG A 4 4.55 -7.99 -11.09
C ARG A 4 3.14 -7.50 -11.41
N VAL A 5 2.64 -7.82 -12.59
CA VAL A 5 1.19 -7.78 -12.86
C VAL A 5 0.62 -9.11 -12.40
N LEU A 6 -0.16 -9.09 -11.33
CA LEU A 6 -0.81 -10.28 -10.78
C LEU A 6 -2.16 -10.48 -11.49
N GLU A 7 -2.43 -11.70 -11.91
CA GLU A 7 -3.77 -12.19 -12.24
C GLU A 7 -4.38 -11.74 -13.59
N LEU A 8 -4.69 -12.75 -14.40
CA LEU A 8 -5.50 -12.70 -15.62
C LEU A 8 -6.57 -13.77 -15.47
N PHE A 9 -7.75 -13.42 -14.98
CA PHE A 9 -8.78 -14.45 -14.74
C PHE A 9 -9.48 -14.85 -16.03
N SER A 10 -9.43 -16.13 -16.35
CA SER A 10 -10.44 -16.80 -17.17
C SER A 10 -11.14 -17.81 -16.25
N SER A 11 -12.44 -17.63 -16.06
CA SER A 11 -13.39 -18.40 -15.23
C SER A 11 -12.89 -19.71 -14.59
N ARG A 12 -13.05 -19.81 -13.24
CA ARG A 12 -12.85 -20.97 -12.32
C ARG A 12 -11.41 -21.34 -11.92
N LEU A 13 -11.00 -20.92 -10.71
CA LEU A 13 -10.55 -21.78 -9.59
C LEU A 13 -10.01 -20.90 -8.42
N PHE A 14 -10.69 -20.89 -7.28
CA PHE A 14 -10.22 -20.27 -6.03
C PHE A 14 -9.45 -21.32 -5.22
N ARG A 15 -8.13 -21.47 -5.43
CA ARG A 15 -7.17 -22.05 -4.43
C ARG A 15 -5.69 -22.14 -4.83
N ASN A 16 -5.25 -21.55 -5.94
CA ASN A 16 -3.86 -21.68 -6.40
C ASN A 16 -3.15 -20.32 -6.44
N THR A 17 -1.88 -20.30 -6.01
CA THR A 17 -0.95 -19.21 -6.33
C THR A 17 -0.83 -19.08 -7.84
N MET A 18 -1.06 -17.89 -8.38
CA MET A 18 -0.95 -17.62 -9.82
C MET A 18 0.38 -16.97 -10.17
N GLU A 19 0.88 -17.26 -11.36
CA GLU A 19 2.13 -16.71 -11.86
C GLU A 19 1.91 -15.26 -12.30
N ALA A 20 2.80 -14.36 -11.86
CA ALA A 20 2.74 -12.95 -12.21
C ALA A 20 3.56 -12.65 -13.45
N ILE A 21 3.07 -11.77 -14.32
CA ILE A 21 3.83 -11.32 -15.49
C ILE A 21 4.68 -10.13 -15.07
N PRO A 22 6.02 -10.22 -15.14
CA PRO A 22 6.86 -9.09 -14.83
C PRO A 22 6.87 -8.06 -15.96
N ALA A 23 6.77 -6.78 -15.64
CA ALA A 23 6.74 -5.67 -16.58
C ALA A 23 7.54 -4.47 -16.04
N ASN A 24 7.88 -3.53 -16.95
CA ASN A 24 8.33 -2.18 -16.56
C ASN A 24 7.28 -1.12 -16.94
N SER A 25 6.43 -1.41 -17.93
CA SER A 25 5.24 -0.64 -18.30
C SER A 25 4.06 -1.61 -18.40
N LEU A 26 2.87 -1.21 -17.96
CA LEU A 26 1.66 -2.03 -18.12
C LEU A 26 1.27 -2.22 -19.59
N SER A 27 1.63 -1.25 -20.45
CA SER A 27 1.50 -1.37 -21.90
C SER A 27 2.17 -2.63 -22.48
N ASP A 28 3.30 -3.09 -21.89
CA ASP A 28 4.04 -4.29 -22.30
C ASP A 28 3.19 -5.56 -22.19
N VAL A 29 2.22 -5.57 -21.26
CA VAL A 29 1.37 -6.74 -20.97
C VAL A 29 -0.08 -6.54 -21.42
N ARG A 30 -0.38 -5.46 -22.16
CA ARG A 30 -1.74 -5.12 -22.60
C ARG A 30 -2.42 -6.26 -23.36
N ALA A 31 -1.71 -6.95 -24.25
CA ALA A 31 -2.27 -8.07 -25.00
C ALA A 31 -2.69 -9.25 -24.11
N ALA A 32 -2.02 -9.46 -22.98
CA ALA A 32 -2.37 -10.47 -22.00
C ALA A 32 -3.55 -9.99 -21.14
N ALA A 33 -3.51 -8.73 -20.67
CA ALA A 33 -4.59 -8.06 -19.93
C ALA A 33 -5.94 -8.09 -20.66
N LEU A 34 -5.94 -7.89 -21.98
CA LEU A 34 -7.15 -7.95 -22.80
C LEU A 34 -7.86 -9.31 -22.75
N LYS A 35 -7.12 -10.40 -22.49
CA LYS A 35 -7.68 -11.76 -22.42
C LYS A 35 -8.22 -12.13 -21.03
N ALA A 36 -8.06 -11.26 -20.05
CA ALA A 36 -8.52 -11.49 -18.68
C ALA A 36 -9.83 -10.77 -18.34
N CYS A 37 -10.54 -11.32 -17.37
CA CYS A 37 -11.69 -10.70 -16.72
C CYS A 37 -11.29 -9.81 -15.54
N VAL A 38 -10.24 -10.19 -14.80
CA VAL A 38 -9.76 -9.47 -13.63
C VAL A 38 -8.24 -9.31 -13.74
N ILE A 39 -7.75 -8.13 -13.39
CA ILE A 39 -6.35 -7.69 -13.47
C ILE A 39 -5.91 -7.15 -12.11
N GLY A 40 -4.86 -7.71 -11.54
CA GLY A 40 -4.16 -7.20 -10.37
C GLY A 40 -2.84 -6.50 -10.75
N ILE A 41 -2.60 -5.33 -10.18
CA ILE A 41 -1.36 -4.58 -10.36
C ILE A 41 -0.71 -4.47 -9.00
N ASP A 42 0.42 -5.15 -8.81
CA ASP A 42 1.21 -5.07 -7.58
C ASP A 42 2.29 -4.00 -7.72
N GLU A 43 2.57 -3.29 -6.64
CA GLU A 43 3.53 -2.19 -6.60
C GLU A 43 3.25 -1.10 -7.67
N GLY A 44 1.97 -0.76 -7.84
CA GLY A 44 1.47 0.15 -8.89
C GLY A 44 2.23 1.46 -8.99
N GLN A 45 2.77 1.97 -7.87
CA GLN A 45 3.46 3.26 -7.83
C GLN A 45 4.72 3.34 -8.71
N PHE A 46 5.24 2.21 -9.17
CA PHE A 46 6.41 2.17 -10.06
C PHE A 46 6.05 2.12 -11.55
N PHE A 47 4.78 1.93 -11.91
CA PHE A 47 4.36 1.96 -13.30
C PHE A 47 3.83 3.34 -13.67
N PRO A 48 4.49 4.07 -14.59
CA PRO A 48 4.08 5.42 -14.98
C PRO A 48 2.69 5.45 -15.66
N ASP A 49 2.30 4.34 -16.29
CA ASP A 49 1.07 4.15 -17.03
C ASP A 49 -0.08 3.53 -16.21
N THR A 50 0.07 3.38 -14.88
CA THR A 50 -0.96 2.76 -14.02
C THR A 50 -2.34 3.37 -14.19
N VAL A 51 -2.43 4.69 -14.18
CA VAL A 51 -3.72 5.40 -14.19
C VAL A 51 -4.45 5.19 -15.52
N GLU A 52 -3.78 5.48 -16.63
CA GLU A 52 -4.33 5.33 -17.98
C GLU A 52 -4.73 3.88 -18.26
N PHE A 53 -3.86 2.93 -17.92
CA PHE A 53 -4.11 1.51 -18.12
C PHE A 53 -5.29 1.00 -17.29
N SER A 54 -5.38 1.41 -16.01
CA SER A 54 -6.48 0.97 -15.14
C SER A 54 -7.82 1.48 -15.63
N GLU A 55 -7.88 2.76 -16.00
CA GLU A 55 -9.08 3.39 -16.57
C GLU A 55 -9.49 2.73 -17.89
N GLU A 56 -8.54 2.49 -18.80
CA GLU A 56 -8.81 1.82 -20.07
C GLU A 56 -9.40 0.41 -19.83
N MET A 57 -8.75 -0.39 -18.98
CA MET A 57 -9.17 -1.76 -18.72
C MET A 57 -10.50 -1.84 -17.98
N ALA A 58 -10.77 -0.93 -17.05
CA ALA A 58 -12.05 -0.82 -16.36
C ALA A 58 -13.19 -0.47 -17.34
N ASN A 59 -12.96 0.51 -18.24
CA ASN A 59 -13.93 0.87 -19.29
C ASN A 59 -14.20 -0.26 -20.29
N LEU A 60 -13.27 -1.21 -20.44
CA LEU A 60 -13.47 -2.45 -21.21
C LEU A 60 -14.23 -3.54 -20.41
N GLY A 61 -14.76 -3.21 -19.24
CA GLY A 61 -15.55 -4.11 -18.40
C GLY A 61 -14.73 -5.09 -17.57
N LYS A 62 -13.44 -4.83 -17.36
CA LYS A 62 -12.56 -5.66 -16.53
C LYS A 62 -12.57 -5.18 -15.08
N THR A 63 -12.41 -6.09 -14.13
CA THR A 63 -12.13 -5.72 -12.74
C THR A 63 -10.64 -5.44 -12.58
N VAL A 64 -10.28 -4.23 -12.17
CA VAL A 64 -8.88 -3.84 -11.95
C VAL A 64 -8.64 -3.61 -10.45
N ILE A 65 -7.63 -4.27 -9.89
CA ILE A 65 -7.24 -4.15 -8.48
C ILE A 65 -5.80 -3.65 -8.44
N VAL A 66 -5.58 -2.45 -7.88
CA VAL A 66 -4.24 -1.86 -7.76
C VAL A 66 -3.79 -1.86 -6.31
N ALA A 67 -2.70 -2.57 -6.02
CA ALA A 67 -1.97 -2.45 -4.77
C ALA A 67 -0.80 -1.49 -4.99
N ALA A 68 -0.77 -0.39 -4.23
CA ALA A 68 0.27 0.62 -4.37
C ALA A 68 0.52 1.38 -3.07
N LEU A 69 1.71 1.98 -2.96
CA LEU A 69 2.01 2.98 -1.94
C LEU A 69 1.37 4.33 -2.32
N ASP A 70 0.61 4.92 -1.40
CA ASP A 70 0.00 6.23 -1.60
C ASP A 70 1.02 7.38 -1.38
N ALA A 71 2.06 7.12 -0.59
CA ALA A 71 3.08 8.10 -0.25
C ALA A 71 4.50 7.55 -0.17
N THR A 72 5.47 8.40 -0.49
CA THR A 72 6.91 8.18 -0.32
C THR A 72 7.32 8.22 1.15
N PHE A 73 8.59 7.89 1.45
CA PHE A 73 9.16 7.99 2.80
C PHE A 73 9.12 9.41 3.41
N GLN A 74 8.91 10.44 2.58
CA GLN A 74 8.76 11.84 3.00
C GLN A 74 7.30 12.23 3.25
N ARG A 75 6.35 11.30 3.12
CA ARG A 75 4.89 11.52 3.13
C ARG A 75 4.40 12.45 2.01
N LYS A 76 5.08 12.45 0.87
CA LYS A 76 4.61 13.08 -0.38
C LYS A 76 3.92 12.03 -1.25
N PRO A 77 2.94 12.39 -2.10
CA PRO A 77 2.35 11.47 -3.07
C PRO A 77 3.39 10.65 -3.82
N PHE A 78 3.16 9.34 -3.98
CA PHE A 78 4.06 8.47 -4.75
C PHE A 78 3.56 8.39 -6.20
N GLY A 79 4.35 8.94 -7.13
CA GLY A 79 4.02 8.94 -8.55
C GLY A 79 2.65 9.57 -8.82
N ASN A 80 1.86 8.93 -9.68
CA ASN A 80 0.50 9.34 -10.04
C ASN A 80 -0.59 8.49 -9.36
N ILE A 81 -0.26 7.70 -8.34
CA ILE A 81 -1.22 6.78 -7.71
C ILE A 81 -2.46 7.47 -7.16
N LEU A 82 -2.31 8.66 -6.58
CA LEU A 82 -3.46 9.40 -6.06
C LEU A 82 -4.44 9.85 -7.17
N SER A 83 -4.03 9.85 -8.43
CA SER A 83 -4.92 10.11 -9.56
C SER A 83 -5.89 8.96 -9.84
N LEU A 84 -5.68 7.77 -9.27
CA LEU A 84 -6.67 6.67 -9.30
C LEU A 84 -7.87 6.94 -8.37
N VAL A 85 -7.69 7.71 -7.30
CA VAL A 85 -8.73 7.94 -6.28
C VAL A 85 -10.06 8.46 -6.86
N PRO A 86 -10.09 9.48 -7.74
CA PRO A 86 -11.35 9.92 -8.35
C PRO A 86 -11.93 8.96 -9.39
N LEU A 87 -11.14 8.00 -9.88
CA LEU A 87 -11.56 7.03 -10.91
C LEU A 87 -12.07 5.72 -10.28
N ALA A 88 -11.55 5.37 -9.11
CA ALA A 88 -11.82 4.09 -8.46
C ALA A 88 -13.18 4.06 -7.76
N GLU A 89 -13.94 2.98 -7.96
CA GLU A 89 -15.18 2.72 -7.22
C GLU A 89 -14.93 2.41 -5.74
N SER A 90 -13.73 1.95 -5.38
CA SER A 90 -13.34 1.65 -4.01
C SER A 90 -11.87 1.95 -3.75
N VAL A 91 -11.60 2.60 -2.62
CA VAL A 91 -10.25 2.89 -2.14
C VAL A 91 -10.15 2.47 -0.68
N VAL A 92 -9.17 1.60 -0.37
CA VAL A 92 -8.89 1.16 0.99
C VAL A 92 -7.45 1.50 1.33
N LYS A 93 -7.25 2.32 2.37
CA LYS A 93 -5.93 2.58 2.94
C LYS A 93 -5.65 1.60 4.07
N LEU A 94 -4.72 0.68 3.84
CA LEU A 94 -4.29 -0.30 4.83
C LEU A 94 -3.31 0.32 5.84
N HIS A 95 -3.30 -0.26 7.03
CA HIS A 95 -2.41 0.13 8.11
C HIS A 95 -1.58 -1.07 8.57
N ALA A 96 -0.32 -0.79 8.89
CA ALA A 96 0.62 -1.78 9.43
C ALA A 96 0.71 -1.66 10.97
N VAL A 97 1.60 -2.44 11.57
CA VAL A 97 1.99 -2.29 12.98
C VAL A 97 3.26 -1.44 13.06
N CYS A 98 3.26 -0.43 13.91
CA CYS A 98 4.41 0.45 14.13
C CYS A 98 5.55 -0.33 14.75
N MET A 99 6.70 -0.33 14.09
CA MET A 99 7.89 -1.07 14.53
C MET A 99 8.60 -0.42 15.73
N GLN A 100 8.14 0.74 16.21
CA GLN A 100 8.72 1.46 17.35
C GLN A 100 7.83 1.40 18.61
N CYS A 101 6.51 1.61 18.46
CA CYS A 101 5.58 1.66 19.60
C CYS A 101 4.46 0.60 19.58
N TYR A 102 4.43 -0.25 18.55
CA TYR A 102 3.45 -1.35 18.37
C TYR A 102 1.98 -0.93 18.22
N ARG A 103 1.71 0.36 17.99
CA ARG A 103 0.38 0.87 17.59
C ARG A 103 0.20 0.84 16.08
N GLU A 104 -0.96 1.23 15.60
CA GLU A 104 -1.26 1.35 14.17
C GLU A 104 -0.28 2.29 13.43
N ALA A 105 0.25 1.84 12.29
CA ALA A 105 1.21 2.56 11.46
C ALA A 105 0.63 2.87 10.09
N ALA A 106 0.70 4.15 9.72
CA ALA A 106 0.18 4.67 8.45
C ALA A 106 1.28 5.18 7.52
N TYR A 107 2.55 5.12 7.93
CA TYR A 107 3.68 5.73 7.22
C TYR A 107 4.86 4.78 7.12
N THR A 108 5.60 4.91 6.02
CA THR A 108 6.90 4.28 5.83
C THR A 108 7.99 5.30 6.17
N LYS A 109 8.89 4.98 7.10
CA LYS A 109 10.06 5.78 7.46
C LYS A 109 11.31 5.09 6.94
N ARG A 110 12.17 5.84 6.26
CA ARG A 110 13.49 5.35 5.84
C ARG A 110 14.46 5.37 7.03
N ILE A 111 15.25 4.31 7.16
CA ILE A 111 16.28 4.17 8.21
C ILE A 111 17.60 4.83 7.78
N GLY A 112 17.96 4.70 6.50
CA GLY A 112 19.20 5.24 5.93
C GLY A 112 19.16 6.73 5.58
N VAL A 113 20.29 7.22 5.06
CA VAL A 113 20.52 8.65 4.71
C VAL A 113 20.28 8.95 3.23
N GLU A 114 19.96 7.94 2.43
CA GLU A 114 19.69 8.09 1.00
C GLU A 114 18.50 9.01 0.78
N LYS A 115 18.60 9.89 -0.23
CA LYS A 115 17.55 10.88 -0.53
C LYS A 115 16.65 10.49 -1.71
N GLU A 116 17.09 9.52 -2.52
CA GLU A 116 16.35 9.07 -3.70
C GLU A 116 14.97 8.53 -3.34
N VAL A 117 13.93 8.86 -4.09
CA VAL A 117 12.57 8.40 -3.78
C VAL A 117 12.48 6.88 -3.95
N GLU A 118 13.01 6.37 -5.06
CA GLU A 118 13.03 4.95 -5.39
C GLU A 118 14.32 4.32 -4.87
N VAL A 119 14.24 3.72 -3.69
CA VAL A 119 15.31 2.84 -3.19
C VAL A 119 14.68 1.49 -2.88
N ILE A 120 15.06 0.46 -3.63
CA ILE A 120 14.62 -0.90 -3.40
C ILE A 120 15.22 -1.40 -2.09
N GLY A 121 14.36 -1.93 -1.22
CA GLY A 121 14.72 -2.51 0.06
C GLY A 121 13.46 -2.86 0.83
N GLY A 122 13.60 -3.77 1.79
CA GLY A 122 12.53 -4.17 2.67
C GLY A 122 12.73 -3.57 4.07
N ALA A 123 12.60 -4.42 5.08
CA ALA A 123 12.76 -4.05 6.49
C ALA A 123 14.18 -3.57 6.85
N ASP A 124 15.17 -3.83 5.99
CA ASP A 124 16.55 -3.34 6.12
C ASP A 124 16.66 -1.83 5.86
N LYS A 125 15.77 -1.26 5.03
CA LYS A 125 15.80 0.17 4.66
C LYS A 125 14.62 0.96 5.18
N TYR A 126 13.52 0.30 5.50
CA TYR A 126 12.25 0.94 5.82
C TYR A 126 11.58 0.36 7.06
N GLN A 127 10.88 1.21 7.81
CA GLN A 127 10.05 0.83 8.94
C GLN A 127 8.64 1.40 8.78
N ALA A 128 7.64 0.56 9.06
CA ALA A 128 6.29 1.05 9.28
C ALA A 128 6.22 1.80 10.63
N VAL A 129 5.76 3.05 10.61
CA VAL A 129 5.68 3.90 11.80
C VAL A 129 4.34 4.63 11.91
N CYS A 130 3.93 4.87 13.16
CA CYS A 130 2.79 5.74 13.46
C CYS A 130 3.18 7.22 13.29
N ARG A 131 2.19 8.12 13.38
CA ARG A 131 2.40 9.58 13.23
C ARG A 131 3.44 10.15 14.20
N THR A 132 3.38 9.73 15.45
CA THR A 132 4.28 10.18 16.53
C THR A 132 5.72 9.72 16.29
N CYS A 133 5.91 8.42 16.07
CA CYS A 133 7.22 7.81 15.80
C CYS A 133 7.85 8.32 14.49
N TYR A 134 7.03 8.65 13.47
CA TYR A 134 7.53 9.32 12.27
C TYR A 134 8.19 10.66 12.62
N GLY A 135 7.53 11.48 13.45
CA GLY A 135 8.00 12.79 13.89
C GLY A 135 9.19 12.78 14.87
N GLY A 136 9.72 11.60 15.22
CA GLY A 136 10.88 11.49 16.12
C GLY A 136 10.53 11.59 17.61
N GLN A 137 9.25 11.48 17.97
CA GLN A 137 8.84 11.37 19.37
C GLN A 137 8.85 9.90 19.78
N GLU A 138 9.71 9.55 20.73
CA GLU A 138 9.73 8.23 21.36
C GLU A 138 8.66 8.18 22.45
N ASP A 139 7.63 7.35 22.27
CA ASP A 139 6.72 7.01 23.36
C ASP A 139 7.42 6.02 24.30
N LYS A 140 8.11 6.55 25.31
CA LYS A 140 8.82 5.77 26.35
C LYS A 140 7.91 4.95 27.26
N GLU A 141 6.60 5.04 27.09
CA GLU A 141 5.61 4.47 28.01
C GLU A 141 5.21 3.02 27.66
N ASN A 142 5.40 2.57 26.41
CA ASN A 142 4.94 1.24 25.97
C ASN A 142 6.02 0.14 25.94
N THR A 143 7.29 0.46 26.19
CA THR A 143 8.39 -0.54 26.25
C THR A 143 8.26 -1.52 27.42
N ARG A 144 7.30 -1.31 28.34
CA ARG A 144 7.08 -2.15 29.53
C ARG A 144 5.94 -3.16 29.42
N ARG A 145 5.21 -3.23 28.30
CA ARG A 145 4.09 -4.17 28.13
C ARG A 145 4.42 -5.26 27.12
N THR A 146 5.29 -6.18 27.53
CA THR A 146 5.35 -7.54 26.99
C THR A 146 3.97 -8.19 27.18
N PRO A 147 3.45 -9.00 26.24
CA PRO A 147 2.17 -9.67 26.45
C PRO A 147 2.36 -10.86 27.40
N ILE A 148 2.20 -10.63 28.70
CA ILE A 148 1.90 -11.69 29.66
C ILE A 148 0.48 -11.45 30.19
N ARG A 149 -0.42 -12.32 29.70
CA ARG A 149 -1.71 -12.80 30.24
C ARG A 149 -2.60 -11.89 31.10
N ALA A 150 -3.87 -11.92 30.68
CA ALA A 150 -5.11 -11.87 31.47
C ALA A 150 -5.52 -10.54 32.14
N GLY A 151 -6.62 -9.98 31.60
CA GLY A 151 -7.67 -9.27 32.34
C GLY A 151 -7.31 -7.96 33.03
N LYS A 152 -7.70 -6.83 32.43
CA LYS A 152 -8.50 -5.74 33.05
C LYS A 152 -8.70 -4.59 32.06
N GLU A 153 -9.92 -4.06 32.04
CA GLU A 153 -10.34 -2.86 31.32
C GLU A 153 -9.56 -1.63 31.79
N VAL A 154 -9.23 -0.72 30.87
CA VAL A 154 -8.99 0.70 31.20
C VAL A 154 -9.58 1.57 30.09
N GLU A 155 -10.46 2.47 30.52
CA GLU A 155 -11.20 3.45 29.75
C GLU A 155 -10.32 4.60 29.21
N ALA A 156 -10.92 5.36 28.29
CA ALA A 156 -10.31 6.28 27.34
C ALA A 156 -9.80 7.61 27.94
N SER A 157 -8.74 8.17 27.34
CA SER A 157 -8.71 9.60 26.94
C SER A 157 -7.39 9.99 26.27
N LEU A 158 -7.40 10.18 24.96
CA LEU A 158 -6.54 11.14 24.24
C LEU A 158 -7.34 11.53 22.99
N PRO A 159 -7.51 12.82 22.67
CA PRO A 159 -8.32 13.22 21.53
C PRO A 159 -7.62 12.74 20.26
N ARG A 160 -8.14 11.67 19.67
CA ARG A 160 -7.80 11.21 18.34
C ARG A 160 -8.19 12.31 17.36
N LYS A 161 -7.32 13.29 17.12
CA LYS A 161 -7.39 14.13 15.91
C LYS A 161 -6.97 13.27 14.73
N VAL A 162 -7.83 12.32 14.39
CA VAL A 162 -7.73 11.44 13.24
C VAL A 162 -8.82 11.93 12.30
N PHE A 163 -8.45 12.30 11.08
CA PHE A 163 -9.37 12.30 9.96
C PHE A 163 -9.74 10.83 9.69
N SER A 164 -10.48 10.21 10.61
CA SER A 164 -10.80 8.77 10.57
C SER A 164 -11.84 8.49 9.51
N HIS A 165 -12.65 9.49 9.18
CA HIS A 165 -13.60 9.46 8.09
C HIS A 165 -13.41 10.71 7.24
N LEU A 166 -12.52 10.63 6.26
CA LEU A 166 -12.63 11.48 5.09
C LEU A 166 -13.70 10.83 4.21
N HIS A 167 -14.96 11.18 4.44
CA HIS A 167 -15.97 11.00 3.39
C HIS A 167 -15.66 12.10 2.36
N LEU A 168 -15.08 11.70 1.24
CA LEU A 168 -14.99 12.55 0.05
C LEU A 168 -16.39 12.73 -0.55
#